data_AF-A0A344UQS9-F1
#
_entry.id   AF-A0A344UQS9-F1
#
_cell.length_a   1.000
_cell.length_b   1.000
_cell.length_c   1.000
_cell.angle_alpha   90.00
_cell.angle_beta   90.00
_cell.angle_gamma   90.00
#
_symmetry.space_group_name_H-M   'P 1'
#
loop_
_entity.id
_entity.type
_entity.pdbx_description
1 polymer ?
#
loop_
_entity_poly.entity_id
_entity_poly.type
_entity_poly.pdbx_seq_one_letter_code
_entity_poly.pdbx_strand_id
1 'polypeptide(L)'
;MYDRSGVIAFASAASGDFDAPSTDVVTVKMLLSNCSGLPEDNGWSDHNLDLPRAEFITLLRKGFQFTEPPGQTYQYSNVAFTVASMILEIVSGERYETFLNREILEPLGLDSTRYTDSHADPVDRGKVGVAAR
;
A
#
# COMPACT_ATOMS: atom_id res chain seq x y z
N MET A 1 6.34 -3.57 -12.86
CA MET A 1 6.64 -5.01 -12.72
C MET A 1 7.75 -5.10 -11.68
N TYR A 2 7.53 -5.77 -10.55
CA TYR A 2 8.46 -5.76 -9.40
C TYR A 2 9.68 -6.66 -9.69
N ASP A 3 10.88 -6.18 -9.38
CA ASP A 3 12.04 -7.03 -9.18
C ASP A 3 12.40 -7.08 -7.69
N ARG A 4 13.30 -7.99 -7.30
CA ARG A 4 13.73 -8.18 -5.90
C ARG A 4 14.55 -7.01 -5.32
N SER A 5 14.70 -5.89 -6.04
CA SER A 5 15.50 -4.74 -5.60
C SER A 5 14.73 -3.74 -4.71
N GLY A 6 13.42 -3.91 -4.53
CA GLY A 6 12.60 -2.96 -3.75
C GLY A 6 12.25 -1.69 -4.51
N VAL A 7 12.31 -1.74 -5.84
CA VAL A 7 11.97 -0.66 -6.75
C VAL A 7 10.57 -0.84 -7.31
N ILE A 8 9.76 0.21 -7.24
CA ILE A 8 8.46 0.32 -7.91
C ILE A 8 8.55 1.42 -8.95
N ALA A 9 8.41 1.04 -10.21
CA ALA A 9 8.15 2.01 -11.26
C ALA A 9 6.66 2.37 -11.22
N PHE A 10 6.37 3.65 -10.98
CA PHE A 10 5.06 4.22 -11.25
C PHE A 10 5.14 5.00 -12.57
N ALA A 11 4.06 5.00 -13.33
CA ALA A 11 3.95 5.89 -14.48
C ALA A 11 3.62 7.31 -13.98
N SER A 12 4.60 8.23 -14.02
CA SER A 12 4.41 9.67 -13.87
C SER A 12 3.55 10.21 -15.02
N ALA A 13 2.44 10.87 -14.66
CA ALA A 13 1.57 11.57 -15.61
C ALA A 13 2.04 13.02 -15.92
N ALA A 14 3.23 13.42 -15.45
CA ALA A 14 3.70 14.81 -15.48
C ALA A 14 3.86 15.39 -16.91
N SER A 15 3.90 14.56 -17.95
CA SER A 15 4.06 14.99 -19.35
C SER A 15 2.76 15.21 -20.12
N GLY A 16 1.59 14.83 -19.58
CA GLY A 16 0.34 14.78 -20.36
C GLY A 16 0.38 13.76 -21.51
N ASP A 17 1.43 12.96 -21.57
CA ASP A 17 1.71 11.98 -22.62
C ASP A 17 1.83 10.62 -21.94
N PHE A 18 0.73 9.88 -21.90
CA PHE A 18 0.61 8.60 -21.18
C PHE A 18 1.51 7.49 -21.75
N ASP A 19 2.11 7.73 -22.92
CA ASP A 19 3.05 6.82 -23.59
C ASP A 19 4.54 7.16 -23.30
N ALA A 20 4.84 8.25 -22.59
CA ALA A 20 6.21 8.57 -22.20
C ALA A 20 6.66 7.70 -21.00
N PRO A 21 7.80 6.98 -21.09
CA PRO A 21 8.30 6.23 -19.95
C PRO A 21 8.68 7.19 -18.84
N SER A 22 7.90 7.17 -17.76
CA SER A 22 8.28 7.85 -16.53
C SER A 22 9.58 7.26 -15.99
N THR A 23 10.56 8.14 -15.78
CA THR A 23 11.83 7.82 -15.13
C THR A 23 11.75 7.91 -13.61
N ASP A 24 10.58 8.20 -13.06
CA ASP A 24 10.37 8.47 -11.64
C ASP A 24 10.27 7.14 -10.88
N VAL A 25 11.42 6.70 -10.37
CA VAL A 25 11.54 5.48 -9.59
C VAL A 25 11.18 5.76 -8.14
N VAL A 26 10.15 5.08 -7.63
CA VAL A 26 9.79 5.11 -6.21
C VAL A 26 10.36 3.88 -5.53
N THR A 27 11.04 4.09 -4.40
CA THR A 27 11.60 3.01 -3.58
C THR A 27 10.73 2.73 -2.36
N VAL A 28 10.84 1.53 -1.79
CA VAL A 28 10.21 1.21 -0.49
C VAL A 28 10.63 2.21 0.59
N LYS A 29 11.89 2.66 0.59
CA LYS A 29 12.38 3.67 1.52
C LYS A 29 11.59 4.97 1.41
N MET A 30 11.31 5.44 0.19
CA MET A 30 10.54 6.66 -0.04
C MET A 30 9.08 6.53 0.40
N LEU A 31 8.48 5.34 0.24
CA LEU A 31 7.13 5.08 0.77
C LEU A 31 7.10 5.21 2.29
N LEU A 32 8.02 4.52 2.97
CA LEU A 32 8.09 4.49 4.44
C LEU A 32 8.58 5.80 5.06
N SER A 33 9.27 6.65 4.29
CA SER A 33 9.75 7.96 4.73
C SER A 33 8.82 9.11 4.34
N ASN A 34 7.64 8.83 3.76
CA ASN A 34 6.74 9.86 3.24
C ASN A 34 7.43 10.82 2.25
N CYS A 35 8.32 10.31 1.40
CA CYS A 35 8.99 11.08 0.34
C CYS A 35 8.74 10.48 -1.04
N SER A 36 7.63 9.76 -1.24
CA SER A 36 7.34 9.07 -2.50
C SER A 36 6.74 9.97 -3.57
N GLY A 37 6.25 11.15 -3.20
CA GLY A 37 5.50 12.03 -4.09
C GLY A 37 4.07 11.57 -4.37
N LEU A 38 3.64 10.45 -3.76
CA LEU A 38 2.27 9.97 -3.87
C LEU A 38 1.30 10.95 -3.20
N PRO A 39 0.03 10.99 -3.66
CA PRO A 39 -0.95 11.94 -3.15
C PRO A 39 -1.01 11.98 -1.63
N GLU A 40 -1.02 13.19 -1.08
CA GLU A 40 -1.27 13.43 0.35
C GLU A 40 -2.67 13.03 0.78
N ASP A 41 -2.85 12.91 2.08
CA ASP A 41 -4.15 12.76 2.72
C ASP A 41 -4.99 14.04 2.50
N ASN A 42 -5.78 14.02 1.44
CA ASN A 42 -6.74 15.04 1.07
C ASN A 42 -8.06 14.37 0.70
N GLY A 43 -9.10 15.15 0.39
CA GLY A 43 -10.41 14.60 0.06
C GLY A 43 -10.41 13.58 -1.07
N TRP A 44 -9.46 13.64 -2.01
CA TRP A 44 -9.29 12.58 -3.00
C TRP A 44 -8.70 11.31 -2.37
N SER A 45 -7.64 11.40 -1.57
CA SER A 45 -7.01 10.25 -0.90
C SER A 45 -8.00 9.54 0.02
N ASP A 46 -8.74 10.30 0.84
CA ASP A 46 -9.73 9.77 1.77
C ASP A 46 -10.79 8.93 1.06
N HIS A 47 -11.31 9.42 -0.08
CA HIS A 47 -12.28 8.69 -0.90
C HIS A 47 -11.72 7.44 -1.56
N ASN A 48 -10.44 7.45 -1.95
CA ASN A 48 -9.83 6.32 -2.65
C ASN A 48 -9.28 5.25 -1.69
N LEU A 49 -8.90 5.61 -0.46
CA LEU A 49 -8.43 4.67 0.55
C LEU A 49 -9.55 3.82 1.16
N ASP A 50 -10.79 4.30 1.09
CA ASP A 50 -11.97 3.53 1.46
C ASP A 50 -12.49 2.65 0.30
N LEU A 51 -11.76 2.56 -0.82
CA LEU A 51 -12.17 1.66 -1.90
C LEU A 51 -11.95 0.19 -1.53
N PRO A 52 -12.81 -0.72 -2.02
CA PRO A 52 -12.50 -2.14 -2.00
C PRO A 52 -11.15 -2.41 -2.64
N ARG A 53 -10.38 -3.35 -2.06
CA ARG A 53 -9.01 -3.65 -2.47
C ARG A 53 -8.83 -3.85 -3.99
N ALA A 54 -9.76 -4.54 -4.63
CA ALA A 54 -9.71 -4.79 -6.07
C ALA A 54 -9.84 -3.50 -6.91
N GLU A 55 -10.64 -2.55 -6.43
CA GLU A 55 -10.81 -1.24 -7.06
C GLU A 55 -9.59 -0.36 -6.84
N PHE A 56 -9.02 -0.37 -5.63
CA PHE A 56 -7.75 0.33 -5.36
C PHE A 56 -6.61 -0.19 -6.23
N ILE A 57 -6.50 -1.51 -6.45
CA ILE A 57 -5.52 -2.10 -7.38
C ILE A 57 -5.79 -1.64 -8.83
N THR A 58 -7.06 -1.51 -9.20
CA THR A 58 -7.44 -1.02 -10.53
C THR A 58 -7.04 0.45 -10.70
N LEU A 59 -7.21 1.27 -9.67
CA LEU A 59 -6.76 2.66 -9.63
C LEU A 59 -5.23 2.75 -9.73
N LEU A 60 -4.50 1.96 -8.93
CA LEU A 60 -3.04 1.85 -8.99
C LEU A 60 -2.54 1.52 -10.41
N ARG A 61 -3.20 0.60 -11.12
CA ARG A 61 -2.85 0.22 -12.50
C ARG A 61 -3.08 1.32 -13.51
N LYS A 62 -4.01 2.24 -13.25
CA LYS A 62 -4.19 3.45 -14.08
C LYS A 62 -3.07 4.47 -13.87
N GLY A 63 -2.28 4.30 -12.81
CA GLY A 63 -1.23 5.23 -12.41
C GLY A 63 -1.74 6.31 -11.46
N PHE A 64 -0.81 6.85 -10.67
CA PHE A 64 -1.06 8.04 -9.86
C PHE A 64 -0.36 9.23 -10.49
N GLN A 65 -0.99 10.40 -10.38
CA GLN A 65 -0.28 11.65 -10.60
C GLN A 65 0.52 11.94 -9.33
N PHE A 66 1.83 12.09 -9.48
CA PHE A 66 2.67 12.54 -8.40
C PHE A 66 2.34 14.01 -8.08
N THR A 67 2.14 14.30 -6.80
CA THR A 67 1.96 15.67 -6.30
C THR A 67 3.30 16.37 -6.15
N GLU A 68 4.37 15.62 -5.92
CA GLU A 68 5.75 16.07 -5.80
C GLU A 68 6.69 15.08 -6.49
N PRO A 69 7.86 15.51 -6.99
CA PRO A 69 8.85 14.56 -7.51
C PRO A 69 9.32 13.58 -6.43
N PRO A 70 9.43 12.27 -6.71
CA PRO A 70 9.88 11.29 -5.72
C PRO A 70 11.25 11.63 -5.12
N GLY A 71 11.35 11.51 -3.80
CA GLY A 71 12.57 11.73 -3.01
C GLY A 71 12.88 13.18 -2.68
N GLN A 72 12.15 14.16 -3.22
CA GLN A 72 12.49 15.58 -3.05
C GLN A 72 11.84 16.22 -1.82
N THR A 73 10.59 15.88 -1.53
CA THR A 73 9.78 16.56 -0.50
C THR A 73 9.14 15.55 0.44
N TYR A 74 9.08 15.88 1.73
CA TYR A 74 8.27 15.14 2.69
C TYR A 74 6.78 15.50 2.52
N GLN A 75 5.94 14.49 2.32
CA GLN A 75 4.50 14.61 2.20
C GLN A 75 3.84 13.35 2.77
N TYR A 76 3.07 13.51 3.84
CA TYR A 76 2.39 12.39 4.49
C TYR A 76 1.35 11.77 3.55
N SER A 77 1.45 10.46 3.31
CA SER A 77 0.59 9.76 2.37
C SER A 77 0.18 8.39 2.90
N ASN A 78 -1.09 8.24 3.26
CA ASN A 78 -1.67 6.95 3.59
C ASN A 78 -1.67 6.00 2.38
N VAL A 79 -1.78 6.55 1.16
CA VAL A 79 -1.61 5.80 -0.09
C VAL A 79 -0.23 5.12 -0.14
N ALA A 80 0.83 5.81 0.30
CA ALA A 80 2.16 5.22 0.35
C ALA A 80 2.26 4.02 1.29
N PHE A 81 1.59 4.08 2.45
CA PHE A 81 1.51 2.94 3.39
C PHE A 81 0.68 1.78 2.84
N THR A 82 -0.42 2.04 2.16
CA THR A 82 -1.20 1.00 1.47
C THR A 82 -0.39 0.32 0.38
N VAL A 83 0.38 1.08 -0.41
CA VAL A 83 1.27 0.46 -1.39
C VAL A 83 2.36 -0.37 -0.69
N ALA A 84 2.95 0.12 0.40
CA ALA A 84 3.95 -0.61 1.16
C ALA A 84 3.42 -1.95 1.70
N SER A 85 2.18 -2.00 2.20
CA SER A 85 1.57 -3.25 2.66
C SER A 85 1.34 -4.22 1.50
N MET A 86 0.95 -3.74 0.32
CA MET A 86 0.81 -4.59 -0.87
C MET A 86 2.14 -5.20 -1.33
N ILE A 87 3.24 -4.45 -1.24
CA ILE A 87 4.58 -4.99 -1.52
C ILE A 87 4.92 -6.10 -0.54
N LEU A 88 4.65 -5.88 0.75
CA LEU A 88 4.92 -6.86 1.79
C LEU A 88 4.20 -8.17 1.48
N GLU A 89 2.92 -8.11 1.09
CA GLU A 89 2.13 -9.30 0.72
C GLU A 89 2.69 -10.03 -0.51
N ILE A 90 3.17 -9.29 -1.52
CA ILE A 90 3.80 -9.89 -2.70
C ILE A 90 5.09 -10.61 -2.33
N VAL A 91 5.92 -9.99 -1.47
CA VAL A 91 7.23 -10.51 -1.09
C VAL A 91 7.11 -11.67 -0.10
N SER A 92 6.17 -11.60 0.84
CA SER A 92 5.92 -12.66 1.82
C SER A 92 5.12 -13.83 1.23
N GLY A 93 4.29 -13.58 0.22
CA GLY A 93 3.33 -14.55 -0.29
C GLY A 93 2.10 -14.74 0.61
N GLU A 94 1.92 -13.87 1.60
CA GLU A 94 0.87 -13.94 2.62
C GLU A 94 0.01 -12.69 2.64
N ARG A 95 -1.22 -12.79 3.15
CA ARG A 95 -2.02 -11.59 3.42
C ARG A 95 -1.37 -10.76 4.53
N TYR A 96 -1.54 -9.44 4.46
CA TYR A 96 -0.95 -8.49 5.42
C TYR A 96 -1.33 -8.83 6.85
N GLU A 97 -2.60 -9.14 7.10
CA GLU A 97 -3.11 -9.53 8.41
C GLU A 97 -2.42 -10.78 8.96
N THR A 98 -2.22 -11.80 8.13
CA THR A 98 -1.55 -13.04 8.53
C THR A 98 -0.09 -12.77 8.90
N PHE A 99 0.61 -11.98 8.07
CA PHE A 99 1.98 -11.58 8.33
C PHE A 99 2.09 -10.75 9.63
N LEU A 100 1.22 -9.76 9.80
CA LEU A 100 1.18 -8.89 10.98
C LEU A 100 0.96 -9.69 12.28
N ASN A 101 0.02 -10.64 12.26
CA ASN A 101 -0.24 -11.51 13.40
C ASN A 101 0.99 -12.34 13.77
N ARG A 102 1.58 -13.05 12.80
CA ARG A 102 2.73 -13.94 13.04
C ARG A 102 3.98 -13.20 13.48
N GLU A 103 4.31 -12.08 12.83
CA GLU A 103 5.60 -11.41 13.01
C GLU A 103 5.59 -10.39 14.16
N ILE A 104 4.42 -9.84 14.51
CA ILE A 104 4.33 -8.73 15.45
C ILE A 104 3.37 -9.03 16.61
N LEU A 105 2.11 -9.36 16.32
CA LEU A 105 1.09 -9.41 17.39
C LEU A 105 1.27 -10.62 18.32
N GLU A 106 1.46 -11.82 17.78
CA GLU A 106 1.67 -13.04 18.58
C GLU A 106 2.98 -13.00 19.39
N PRO A 107 4.15 -12.64 18.82
CA PRO A 107 5.41 -12.62 19.58
C PRO A 107 5.42 -11.57 20.70
N LEU A 108 4.62 -10.52 20.58
CA LEU A 108 4.47 -9.47 21.59
C LEU A 108 3.31 -9.71 22.56
N GLY A 109 2.52 -10.77 22.39
CA GLY A 109 1.36 -11.08 23.23
C GLY A 109 0.22 -10.04 23.15
N LEU A 110 0.01 -9.45 21.96
CA LEU A 110 -0.98 -8.40 21.74
C LEU A 110 -2.38 -8.94 21.43
N ASP A 111 -2.93 -9.76 22.34
CA ASP A 111 -4.17 -10.54 22.14
C ASP A 111 -5.45 -9.70 21.94
N SER A 112 -5.41 -8.40 22.26
CA SER A 112 -6.53 -7.47 22.10
C SER A 112 -6.37 -6.50 20.92
N THR A 113 -5.38 -6.73 20.06
CA THR A 113 -5.11 -5.92 18.86
C THR A 113 -5.40 -6.75 17.61
N ARG A 114 -6.06 -6.16 16.61
CA ARG A 114 -6.37 -6.86 15.35
C ARG A 114 -6.38 -5.91 14.15
N TYR A 115 -6.08 -6.46 12.98
CA TYR A 115 -6.36 -5.79 11.71
C TYR A 115 -7.88 -5.75 11.46
N THR A 116 -8.36 -4.71 10.79
CA THR A 116 -9.78 -4.60 10.40
C THR A 116 -9.85 -4.15 8.95
N ASP A 117 -10.46 -4.97 8.11
CA ASP A 117 -10.84 -4.60 6.75
C ASP A 117 -12.34 -4.31 6.72
N SER A 118 -12.70 -3.05 6.50
CA SER A 118 -14.10 -2.60 6.42
C SER A 118 -14.83 -3.21 5.24
N HIS A 119 -14.10 -3.60 4.18
CA HIS A 119 -14.61 -4.15 2.92
C HIS A 119 -14.48 -5.67 2.82
N ALA A 120 -13.84 -6.33 3.80
CA ALA A 120 -13.75 -7.78 3.81
C ALA A 120 -15.15 -8.41 3.90
N ASP A 121 -15.39 -9.40 3.04
CA ASP A 121 -16.58 -10.24 3.05
C ASP A 121 -16.76 -10.84 4.46
N PRO A 122 -17.95 -10.75 5.07
CA PRO A 122 -18.23 -11.35 6.38
C PRO A 122 -17.79 -12.82 6.51
N VAL A 123 -17.75 -13.57 5.40
CA VAL A 123 -17.30 -14.96 5.37
C VAL A 123 -15.78 -15.09 5.56
N ASP A 124 -14.99 -14.12 5.11
CA ASP A 124 -13.53 -14.10 5.31
C ASP A 124 -13.18 -13.64 6.73
N ARG A 125 -14.00 -12.79 7.35
CA ARG A 125 -13.84 -12.34 8.75
C ARG A 125 -13.86 -13.50 9.76
N GLY A 126 -14.59 -14.58 9.46
CA GLY A 126 -14.73 -15.75 10.34
C GLY A 126 -13.62 -16.81 10.22
N LYS A 127 -12.77 -16.74 9.19
CA LYS A 127 -11.65 -17.70 8.99
C LYS A 127 -10.33 -17.24 9.61
N VAL A 128 -10.29 -16.02 10.16
CA VAL A 128 -9.07 -15.41 10.73
C VAL A 128 -9.04 -15.44 12.26
N GLY A 129 -10.07 -16.02 12.90
CA GLY A 129 -9.99 -16.38 14.30
C GLY A 129 -9.11 -17.61 14.45
N VAL A 130 -7.83 -17.41 14.79
CA VAL A 130 -6.99 -18.49 15.32
C VAL A 130 -7.78 -19.14 16.44
N ALA A 131 -8.14 -20.40 16.23
CA ALA A 131 -8.68 -21.26 17.27
C ALA A 131 -7.59 -21.46 18.32
N ALA A 132 -7.53 -20.56 19.30
CA ALA A 132 -6.83 -20.81 20.55
C ALA A 132 -7.72 -21.76 21.37
N ARG A 133 -7.32 -23.03 21.41
CA ARG A 133 -7.65 -23.96 22.50
C ARG A 133 -6.46 -24.02 23.45
#